data_AF-A0A8T4BRJ9-F1
#
_entry.id   AF-A0A8T4BRJ9-F1
#
_cell.length_a   1.000
_cell.length_b   1.000
_cell.length_c   1.000
_cell.angle_alpha   90.00
_cell.angle_beta   90.00
_cell.angle_gamma   90.00
#
_symmetry.space_group_name_H-M   'P 1'
#
loop_
_entity.id
_entity.type
_entity.pdbx_description
1 polymer ?
#
loop_
_entity_poly.entity_id
_entity_poly.type
_entity_poly.pdbx_seq_one_letter_code
_entity_poly.pdbx_strand_id
1 'polypeptide(L)'
;MMPILFYIGMSFVSFYESVPAGKTIPHDIVARPWVALPMLAGFISGIAAFFYGIIGIIRKKDYSVLVFISTMIGFFVLLWILAEILFPH
;
A
#
# COMPACT_ATOMS: atom_id res chain seq x y z
N MET A 1 -10.09 2.12 -14.45
CA MET A 1 -8.92 2.46 -13.60
C MET A 1 -8.02 1.26 -13.33
N MET A 2 -8.52 0.05 -13.10
CA MET A 2 -7.68 -1.14 -12.86
C MET A 2 -6.65 -1.49 -13.95
N PRO A 3 -6.94 -1.41 -15.27
CA PRO A 3 -5.96 -1.77 -16.30
C PRO A 3 -4.76 -0.81 -16.34
N ILE A 4 -5.00 0.47 -16.09
CA ILE A 4 -3.98 1.53 -16.14
C ILE A 4 -3.01 1.40 -14.96
N LEU A 5 -3.53 1.21 -13.75
CA LEU A 5 -2.70 0.99 -12.56
C LEU A 5 -1.88 -0.30 -12.67
N PHE A 6 -2.47 -1.35 -13.24
CA PHE A 6 -1.75 -2.60 -13.51
C PHE A 6 -0.61 -2.39 -14.52
N TYR A 7 -0.87 -1.66 -15.62
CA TYR A 7 0.15 -1.37 -16.63
C TYR A 7 1.30 -0.51 -16.08
N ILE A 8 0.97 0.49 -15.24
CA ILE A 8 1.95 1.31 -14.54
C ILE A 8 2.78 0.45 -13.59
N GLY A 9 2.15 -0.43 -12.79
CA GLY A 9 2.85 -1.36 -11.91
C GLY A 9 3.80 -2.31 -12.65
N MET A 10 3.34 -2.90 -13.76
CA MET A 10 4.14 -3.79 -14.60
C MET A 10 5.34 -3.08 -15.23
N SER A 11 5.21 -1.78 -15.53
CA SER A 11 6.30 -0.96 -16.04
C SER A 11 7.48 -0.87 -15.06
N PHE A 12 7.23 -0.88 -13.73
CA PHE A 12 8.29 -0.89 -12.72
C PHE A 12 8.96 -2.26 -12.55
N VAL A 13 8.27 -3.35 -12.89
CA VAL A 13 8.80 -4.72 -12.80
C VAL A 13 9.65 -5.09 -14.01
N SER A 14 9.34 -4.55 -15.20
CA SER A 14 10.03 -4.87 -16.46
C SER A 14 11.53 -4.53 -16.49
N PHE A 15 12.03 -3.74 -15.53
CA PHE A 15 13.44 -3.34 -15.44
C PHE A 15 14.33 -4.35 -14.70
N TYR A 16 13.76 -5.39 -14.10
CA TYR A 16 14.53 -6.42 -13.39
C TYR A 16 14.41 -7.78 -14.08
N GLU A 17 15.51 -8.52 -14.14
CA GLU A 17 15.43 -9.97 -14.36
C GLU A 17 14.56 -10.61 -13.26
N SER A 18 14.00 -11.78 -13.56
CA SER A 18 13.18 -12.55 -12.62
C SER A 18 14.02 -13.09 -11.46
N VAL A 19 14.42 -12.21 -10.54
CA VAL A 19 14.98 -12.53 -9.24
C VAL A 19 13.90 -13.27 -8.41
N PRO A 20 14.24 -14.38 -7.75
CA PRO A 20 13.34 -15.02 -6.79
C PRO A 20 12.93 -14.02 -5.70
N ALA A 21 11.69 -14.11 -5.21
CA ALA A 21 11.27 -13.30 -4.05
C ALA A 21 12.25 -13.55 -2.89
N GLY A 22 12.75 -12.48 -2.29
CA GLY A 22 13.59 -12.57 -1.10
C GLY A 22 12.81 -13.22 0.03
N LYS A 23 13.52 -13.93 0.92
CA LYS A 23 12.90 -14.52 2.12
C LYS A 23 12.50 -13.48 3.16
N THR A 24 12.95 -12.24 3.01
CA THR A 24 12.70 -11.14 3.96
C THR A 24 12.56 -9.82 3.22
N ILE A 25 11.65 -8.96 3.70
CA ILE A 25 11.39 -7.61 3.16
C ILE A 25 12.67 -6.77 2.88
N PRO A 26 13.68 -6.71 3.78
CA PRO A 26 14.91 -5.96 3.48
C PRO A 26 15.71 -6.56 2.32
N HIS A 27 15.65 -7.87 2.12
CA HIS A 27 16.33 -8.52 1.00
C HIS A 27 15.66 -8.16 -0.34
N ASP A 28 14.33 -8.04 -0.37
CA ASP A 28 13.60 -7.54 -1.55
C ASP A 28 13.81 -6.04 -1.79
N ILE A 29 13.96 -5.22 -0.74
CA ILE A 29 14.27 -3.79 -0.89
C ILE A 29 15.63 -3.58 -1.56
N VAL A 30 16.64 -4.36 -1.18
CA VAL A 30 17.99 -4.25 -1.78
C VAL A 30 18.03 -4.86 -3.18
N ALA A 31 17.36 -5.99 -3.39
CA ALA A 31 17.34 -6.66 -4.69
C ALA A 31 16.50 -5.92 -5.75
N ARG A 32 15.41 -5.25 -5.32
CA ARG A 32 14.43 -4.59 -6.22
C ARG A 32 13.95 -3.24 -5.69
N PRO A 33 14.84 -2.25 -5.51
CA PRO A 33 14.47 -0.95 -4.95
C PRO A 33 13.35 -0.25 -5.73
N TRP A 34 13.30 -0.33 -7.07
CA TRP A 34 12.24 0.34 -7.84
C TRP A 34 10.85 -0.28 -7.69
N VAL A 35 10.74 -1.52 -7.20
CA VAL A 35 9.45 -2.16 -6.90
C VAL A 35 9.11 -2.01 -5.42
N ALA A 36 10.12 -2.11 -4.56
CA ALA A 36 9.95 -1.99 -3.12
C ALA A 36 9.59 -0.56 -2.66
N LEU A 37 10.14 0.49 -3.31
CA LEU A 37 9.83 1.87 -2.98
C LEU A 37 8.36 2.24 -3.24
N PRO A 38 7.75 1.94 -4.42
CA PRO A 38 6.31 2.11 -4.61
C PRO A 38 5.47 1.30 -3.62
N MET A 39 5.90 0.08 -3.29
CA MET A 39 5.20 -0.76 -2.31
C MET A 39 5.19 -0.10 -0.92
N LEU A 40 6.33 0.40 -0.44
CA LEU A 40 6.44 1.16 0.81
C LEU A 40 5.63 2.46 0.77
N ALA A 41 5.68 3.19 -0.33
CA ALA A 41 4.86 4.38 -0.52
C ALA A 41 3.35 4.06 -0.48
N GLY A 42 2.95 2.92 -1.01
CA GLY A 42 1.59 2.37 -0.90
C GLY A 42 1.18 2.14 0.55
N PHE A 43 2.06 1.56 1.37
CA PHE A 43 1.79 1.39 2.81
C PHE A 43 1.65 2.72 3.54
N ILE A 44 2.58 3.66 3.33
CA ILE A 44 2.55 4.98 3.97
C ILE A 44 1.27 5.74 3.58
N SER A 45 0.92 5.71 2.29
CA SER A 45 -0.29 6.36 1.79
C SER A 45 -1.57 5.70 2.31
N GLY A 46 -1.61 4.37 2.45
CA GLY A 46 -2.73 3.65 3.07
C GLY A 46 -2.94 4.04 4.54
N ILE A 47 -1.86 4.10 5.33
CA ILE A 47 -1.91 4.55 6.73
C ILE A 47 -2.41 6.00 6.80
N ALA A 48 -1.86 6.89 5.97
CA ALA A 48 -2.26 8.28 5.91
C ALA A 48 -3.76 8.42 5.53
N ALA A 49 -4.22 7.66 4.54
CA ALA A 49 -5.61 7.67 4.08
C ALA A 49 -6.60 7.33 5.22
N PHE A 50 -6.24 6.39 6.11
CA PHE A 50 -7.05 6.06 7.28
C PHE A 50 -7.18 7.25 8.23
N PHE A 51 -6.05 7.85 8.65
CA PHE A 51 -6.07 8.96 9.61
C PHE A 51 -6.73 10.22 9.04
N TYR A 52 -6.38 10.61 7.80
CA TYR A 52 -6.99 11.76 7.14
C TYR A 52 -8.48 11.53 6.85
N GLY A 53 -8.86 10.29 6.51
CA GLY A 53 -10.25 9.90 6.32
C GLY A 53 -11.07 10.03 7.59
N ILE A 54 -10.59 9.52 8.72
CA ILE A 54 -11.23 9.67 10.04
C ILE A 54 -11.34 11.15 10.43
N ILE A 55 -10.27 11.92 10.26
CA ILE A 55 -10.27 13.36 10.57
C ILE A 55 -11.31 14.09 9.71
N GLY A 56 -11.44 13.75 8.43
CA GLY A 56 -12.45 14.30 7.52
C GLY A 56 -13.88 13.99 7.99
N ILE A 57 -14.17 12.74 8.35
CA ILE A 57 -15.50 12.33 8.83
C ILE A 57 -15.86 13.05 10.14
N ILE A 58 -14.93 13.10 11.10
CA ILE A 58 -15.22 13.63 12.45
C ILE A 58 -15.22 15.17 12.47
N ARG A 59 -14.17 15.82 11.94
CA ARG A 59 -13.96 17.26 12.11
C ARG A 59 -14.58 18.09 11.01
N LYS A 60 -14.53 17.62 9.76
CA LYS A 60 -15.11 18.34 8.61
C LYS A 60 -16.56 17.96 8.36
N LYS A 61 -17.04 16.86 8.96
CA LYS A 61 -18.36 16.26 8.67
C LYS A 61 -18.53 15.96 7.17
N ASP A 62 -17.42 15.63 6.51
CA ASP A 62 -17.42 15.25 5.10
C ASP A 62 -17.86 13.79 4.98
N TYR A 63 -19.17 13.59 4.80
CA TYR A 63 -19.77 12.27 4.59
C TYR A 63 -19.75 11.83 3.13
N SER A 64 -18.78 12.32 2.36
CA SER A 64 -18.62 11.89 0.97
C SER A 64 -18.26 10.40 0.91
N VAL A 65 -18.90 9.70 -0.01
CA VAL A 65 -18.64 8.27 -0.28
C VAL A 65 -17.15 8.03 -0.54
N LEU A 66 -16.45 8.98 -1.17
CA LEU A 66 -15.01 8.88 -1.43
C LEU A 66 -14.16 8.87 -0.15
N VAL A 67 -14.54 9.64 0.87
CA VAL A 67 -13.82 9.69 2.16
C VAL A 67 -14.02 8.38 2.92
N PHE A 68 -15.24 7.83 2.89
CA PHE A 68 -15.51 6.51 3.48
C PHE A 68 -14.71 5.39 2.79
N ILE A 69 -14.72 5.35 1.46
CA ILE A 69 -13.95 4.36 0.70
C ILE A 69 -12.45 4.49 1.00
N SER A 70 -11.91 5.71 1.01
CA SER A 70 -10.51 5.97 1.35
C SER A 70 -10.15 5.48 2.76
N THR A 71 -11.02 5.76 3.74
CA THR A 71 -10.85 5.30 5.13
C THR A 71 -10.90 3.77 5.22
N MET A 72 -11.83 3.12 4.53
CA MET A 72 -11.92 1.65 4.51
C MET A 72 -10.68 1.00 3.89
N ILE A 73 -10.16 1.54 2.79
CA ILE A 73 -8.94 1.02 2.16
C ILE A 73 -7.76 1.17 3.13
N GLY A 74 -7.60 2.33 3.77
CA GLY A 74 -6.56 2.54 4.77
C GLY A 74 -6.68 1.59 5.97
N PHE A 75 -7.91 1.27 6.39
CA PHE A 75 -8.16 0.29 7.45
C PHE A 75 -7.71 -1.13 7.05
N PHE A 76 -8.00 -1.57 5.83
CA PHE A 76 -7.52 -2.88 5.34
C PHE A 76 -5.99 -2.97 5.31
N VAL A 77 -5.31 -1.88 4.97
CA VAL A 77 -3.84 -1.82 5.02
C VAL A 77 -3.34 -1.99 6.46
N LEU A 78 -3.99 -1.35 7.45
CA LEU A 78 -3.65 -1.53 8.86
C LEU A 78 -3.89 -2.96 9.35
N LEU A 79 -4.99 -3.59 8.93
CA LEU A 79 -5.26 -5.00 9.24
C LEU A 79 -4.19 -5.92 8.66
N TRP A 80 -3.74 -5.66 7.45
CA TRP A 80 -2.65 -6.42 6.82
C TRP A 80 -1.34 -6.29 7.61
N ILE A 81 -0.97 -5.06 8.01
CA ILE A 81 0.23 -4.82 8.84
C ILE A 81 0.10 -5.53 10.19
N LEU A 82 -1.09 -5.51 10.80
CA LEU A 82 -1.34 -6.21 12.06
C LEU A 82 -1.21 -7.73 11.90
N ALA A 83 -1.71 -8.29 10.79
CA ALA A 83 -1.60 -9.71 10.47
C ALA A 83 -0.13 -10.12 10.27
N GLU A 84 0.67 -9.30 9.59
CA GLU A 84 2.11 -9.50 9.41
C GLU A 84 2.85 -9.55 10.76
N ILE A 85 2.47 -8.70 11.71
CA ILE A 85 3.05 -8.68 13.05
C ILE A 85 2.64 -9.92 13.86
N LEU A 86 1.38 -10.36 13.74
CA LEU A 86 0.83 -11.46 14.54
C LEU A 86 1.24 -12.84 14.02
N PHE A 87 1.37 -12.98 12.70
CA PHE A 87 1.77 -14.19 12.01
C PHE A 87 2.94 -13.88 11.06
N PRO A 88 4.15 -13.64 11.59
CA PRO A 88 5.32 -13.46 10.75
C PRO A 88 5.57 -14.77 10.00
N HIS A 89 5.42 -14.74 8.68
CA HIS A 89 5.67 -15.86 7.79
C HIS A 89 6.95 -15.68 7.00
#